data_AF-K9KA60-F1
#
_entry.id   AF-K9KA60-F1
#
_cell.length_a   1.000
_cell.length_b   1.000
_cell.length_c   1.000
_cell.angle_alpha   90.00
_cell.angle_beta   90.00
_cell.angle_gamma   90.00
#
_symmetry.space_group_name_H-M   'P 1'
#
loop_
_entity.id
_entity.type
_entity.pdbx_description
1 polymer ?
#
loop_
_entity_poly.entity_id
_entity_poly.type
_entity_poly.pdbx_seq_one_letter_code
_entity_poly.pdbx_strand_id
1 'polypeptide(L)'
;KEKENASVLDKTLSVSDVASMAGLLEIVVILWKSIHRSMENNKEARVYTINKFASVLPEYLEVFKDDRCKIPLFMLMSFMPASAVPAFSCGVISTLRNQEEGAADKSYCTLLDCLCSWGQVGHILELICDWLPDEQPQSKSNSVSKRKVQIRDTRPVKPELALVYIEYLLTHPENRECLLSAPRKKLNHLLKALETSKVDLESILQLPGVKPHNFNEATALRAFSLYCRLSIHLQHKFCSEGKVYLSPLEDTGFWLESKVLSFIQDQEEEYLKLHRVVYQQIIQTYLTVCKDVVMVGLGDCKFQIQLLQWSLGIMQTVKGFFYVSLLLGILKEVTGSSLMQKTDSDKEVATLFDTVQKVFQKMLECMAWSFRKQPEEGLRLLYSVQTPLHEFITTVQSWHVGSPVHRGVLSTLIAASVVEISHRLRKVSDIEELTPSECLSDLPPFSRCLIGIIIKSPNVVRSFLDELKTCVTSDDIEGIVCLTAVTYIILVINKGKHKSSKVKDVAATVHRKLKTFMEITLEEDSIERFLYESSSRTLGALLNS
;
A
#
# COMPACT_ATOMS: atom_id res chain seq x y z
N LYS A 1 -39.57 -36.54 32.05
CA LYS A 1 -38.38 -35.65 31.93
C LYS A 1 -37.15 -36.36 31.36
N GLU A 2 -36.79 -37.60 31.72
CA GLU A 2 -35.66 -38.30 31.09
C GLU A 2 -35.88 -38.67 29.60
N LYS A 3 -37.09 -39.08 29.20
CA LYS A 3 -37.41 -39.40 27.79
C LYS A 3 -37.43 -38.20 26.84
N GLU A 4 -37.72 -37.00 27.33
CA GLU A 4 -37.66 -35.77 26.51
C GLU A 4 -36.21 -35.31 26.31
N ASN A 5 -35.36 -35.42 27.33
CA ASN A 5 -33.94 -35.09 27.19
C ASN A 5 -33.21 -36.08 26.27
N ALA A 6 -33.56 -37.37 26.31
CA ALA A 6 -33.01 -38.37 25.39
C ALA A 6 -33.39 -38.12 23.92
N SER A 7 -34.64 -37.70 23.64
CA SER A 7 -35.08 -37.44 22.26
C SER A 7 -34.55 -36.12 21.68
N VAL A 8 -34.21 -35.16 22.54
CA VAL A 8 -33.47 -33.94 22.15
C VAL A 8 -32.00 -34.30 21.88
N LEU A 9 -31.36 -35.09 22.74
CA LEU A 9 -29.96 -35.52 22.56
C LEU A 9 -29.78 -36.39 21.29
N ASP A 10 -30.70 -37.30 21.01
CA ASP A 10 -30.72 -38.13 19.78
C ASP A 10 -30.89 -37.28 18.51
N LYS A 11 -31.54 -36.11 18.61
CA LYS A 11 -31.65 -35.17 17.50
C LYS A 11 -30.41 -34.27 17.38
N THR A 12 -29.85 -33.79 18.50
CA THR A 12 -28.70 -32.86 18.56
C THR A 12 -27.34 -33.53 18.33
N LEU A 13 -27.22 -34.86 18.45
CA LEU A 13 -26.00 -35.62 18.09
C LEU A 13 -26.22 -36.60 16.95
N SER A 14 -27.30 -36.41 16.19
CA SER A 14 -27.52 -37.14 14.95
C SER A 14 -26.57 -36.66 13.85
N VAL A 15 -26.25 -37.56 12.91
CA VAL A 15 -25.51 -37.21 11.67
C VAL A 15 -26.21 -36.10 10.87
N SER A 16 -27.52 -35.91 11.08
CA SER A 16 -28.30 -34.82 10.48
C SER A 16 -28.08 -33.44 11.13
N ASP A 17 -27.48 -33.34 12.31
CA ASP A 17 -27.06 -32.06 12.88
C ASP A 17 -25.71 -31.63 12.29
N VAL A 18 -25.79 -31.00 11.11
CA VAL A 18 -24.63 -30.52 10.35
C VAL A 18 -23.77 -29.56 11.18
N ALA A 19 -24.37 -28.70 12.01
CA ALA A 19 -23.61 -27.71 12.77
C ALA A 19 -22.76 -28.38 13.86
N SER A 20 -23.36 -29.31 14.62
CA SER A 20 -22.64 -30.06 15.65
C SER A 20 -21.56 -30.97 15.04
N MET A 21 -21.87 -31.65 13.93
CA MET A 21 -20.91 -32.52 13.25
C MET A 21 -19.75 -31.76 12.62
N ALA A 22 -20.01 -30.62 11.97
CA ALA A 22 -18.95 -29.75 11.46
C ALA A 22 -18.03 -29.28 12.59
N GLY A 23 -18.60 -28.81 13.71
CA GLY A 23 -17.82 -28.38 14.87
C GLY A 23 -16.95 -29.50 15.47
N LEU A 24 -17.46 -30.73 15.53
CA LEU A 24 -16.67 -31.89 15.97
C LEU A 24 -15.52 -32.19 15.02
N LEU A 25 -15.76 -32.16 13.71
CA LEU A 25 -14.71 -32.37 12.70
C LEU A 25 -13.64 -31.26 12.75
N GLU A 26 -14.04 -30.01 12.96
CA GLU A 26 -13.13 -28.89 13.17
C GLU A 26 -12.26 -29.07 14.42
N ILE A 27 -12.83 -29.55 15.53
CA ILE A 27 -12.07 -29.88 16.74
C ILE A 27 -11.00 -30.94 16.43
N VAL A 28 -11.35 -31.97 15.65
CA VAL A 28 -10.40 -33.02 15.27
C VAL A 28 -9.25 -32.45 14.42
N VAL A 29 -9.54 -31.55 13.47
CA VAL A 29 -8.53 -30.82 12.68
C VAL A 29 -7.58 -30.05 13.60
N ILE A 30 -8.12 -29.30 14.57
CA ILE A 30 -7.33 -28.51 15.53
C ILE A 30 -6.43 -29.42 16.36
N LEU A 31 -6.98 -30.51 16.90
CA LEU A 31 -6.24 -31.47 17.71
C LEU A 31 -5.10 -32.10 16.90
N TRP A 32 -5.36 -32.53 15.67
CA TRP A 32 -4.33 -33.08 14.79
C TRP A 32 -3.21 -32.06 14.55
N LYS A 33 -3.57 -30.82 14.21
CA LYS A 33 -2.59 -29.75 13.97
C LYS A 33 -1.75 -29.46 15.22
N SER A 34 -2.34 -29.51 16.41
CA SER A 34 -1.64 -29.28 17.68
C SER A 34 -0.55 -30.32 17.97
N ILE A 35 -0.76 -31.57 17.53
CA ILE A 35 0.18 -32.68 17.76
C ILE A 35 1.12 -32.94 16.57
N HIS A 36 1.01 -32.15 15.49
CA HIS A 36 1.71 -32.40 14.23
C HIS A 36 3.23 -32.54 14.40
N ARG A 37 3.87 -31.57 15.08
CA ARG A 37 5.32 -31.61 15.37
C ARG A 37 5.72 -32.82 16.22
N SER A 38 4.88 -33.20 17.19
CA SER A 38 5.13 -34.38 18.03
C SER A 38 5.02 -35.68 17.23
N MET A 39 4.11 -35.73 16.26
CA MET A 39 3.97 -36.87 15.34
C MET A 39 5.11 -36.97 14.32
N GLU A 40 5.70 -35.85 13.90
CA GLU A 40 6.89 -35.91 13.03
C GLU A 40 8.09 -36.61 13.72
N ASN A 41 8.20 -36.47 15.03
CA ASN A 41 9.24 -37.11 15.84
C ASN A 41 8.95 -38.58 16.18
N ASN A 42 7.69 -39.04 16.08
CA ASN A 42 7.29 -40.41 16.35
C ASN A 42 6.63 -41.06 15.12
N LYS A 43 7.46 -41.76 14.34
CA LYS A 43 7.03 -42.40 13.08
C LYS A 43 5.92 -43.45 13.28
N GLU A 44 5.95 -44.22 14.36
CA GLU A 44 4.95 -45.25 14.64
C GLU A 44 3.58 -44.64 14.95
N ALA A 45 3.54 -43.65 15.84
CA ALA A 45 2.31 -42.93 16.18
C ALA A 45 1.74 -42.19 14.96
N ARG A 46 2.61 -41.63 14.11
CA ARG A 46 2.21 -40.99 12.86
C ARG A 46 1.55 -41.99 11.90
N VAL A 47 2.20 -43.13 11.63
CA VAL A 47 1.67 -44.15 10.72
C VAL A 47 0.36 -44.72 11.25
N TYR A 48 0.27 -45.01 12.55
CA TYR A 48 -0.96 -45.49 13.18
C TYR A 48 -2.12 -44.50 13.00
N THR A 49 -1.89 -43.22 13.31
CA THR A 49 -2.93 -42.19 13.20
C THR A 49 -3.37 -41.99 11.75
N ILE A 50 -2.42 -41.93 10.80
CA ILE A 50 -2.74 -41.84 9.36
C ILE A 50 -3.61 -43.02 8.92
N ASN A 51 -3.20 -44.26 9.24
CA ASN A 51 -3.95 -45.45 8.84
C ASN A 51 -5.37 -45.47 9.42
N LYS A 52 -5.52 -45.04 10.68
CA LYS A 52 -6.83 -45.02 11.36
C LYS A 52 -7.80 -44.03 10.72
N PHE A 53 -7.32 -42.86 10.32
CA PHE A 53 -8.14 -41.86 9.65
C PHE A 53 -8.40 -42.22 8.19
N ALA A 54 -7.39 -42.73 7.49
CA ALA A 54 -7.52 -43.20 6.11
C ALA A 54 -8.62 -44.26 5.96
N SER A 55 -8.82 -45.14 6.95
CA SER A 55 -9.86 -46.17 6.89
C SER A 55 -11.29 -45.64 7.03
N VAL A 56 -11.51 -44.50 7.69
CA VAL A 56 -12.86 -43.98 7.98
C VAL A 56 -13.29 -42.82 7.08
N LEU A 57 -12.32 -42.12 6.48
CA LEU A 57 -12.57 -40.95 5.65
C LEU A 57 -13.47 -41.19 4.41
N PRO A 58 -13.36 -42.32 3.69
CA PRO A 58 -14.27 -42.60 2.59
C PRO A 58 -15.75 -42.64 3.05
N GLU A 59 -16.03 -43.31 4.17
CA GLU A 59 -17.37 -43.38 4.74
C GLU A 59 -17.86 -41.99 5.17
N TYR A 60 -16.97 -41.17 5.74
CA TYR A 60 -17.32 -39.81 6.14
C TYR A 60 -17.65 -38.92 4.93
N LEU A 61 -16.95 -39.05 3.81
CA LEU A 61 -17.30 -38.33 2.58
C LEU A 61 -18.60 -38.85 1.93
N GLU A 62 -18.95 -40.11 2.14
CA GLU A 62 -20.24 -40.66 1.73
C GLU A 62 -21.39 -40.09 2.54
N VAL A 63 -21.21 -39.96 3.85
CA VAL A 63 -22.23 -39.50 4.79
C VAL A 63 -22.38 -37.98 4.79
N PHE A 64 -21.27 -37.23 4.87
CA PHE A 64 -21.28 -35.78 4.99
C PHE A 64 -21.27 -35.10 3.63
N LYS A 65 -22.45 -34.74 3.14
CA LYS A 65 -22.62 -34.04 1.85
C LYS A 65 -22.59 -32.51 1.95
N ASP A 66 -22.80 -31.96 3.14
CA ASP A 66 -22.77 -30.52 3.37
C ASP A 66 -21.33 -29.99 3.37
N ASP A 67 -21.12 -28.82 2.75
CA ASP A 67 -19.79 -28.23 2.59
C ASP A 67 -19.16 -27.83 3.93
N ARG A 68 -19.97 -27.49 4.95
CA ARG A 68 -19.47 -27.21 6.31
C ARG A 68 -18.78 -28.41 6.94
N CYS A 69 -19.20 -29.62 6.60
CA CYS A 69 -18.54 -30.85 7.04
C CYS A 69 -17.44 -31.31 6.07
N LYS A 70 -17.56 -31.06 4.76
CA LYS A 70 -16.51 -31.43 3.79
C LYS A 70 -15.21 -30.65 3.99
N ILE A 71 -15.30 -29.35 4.30
CA ILE A 71 -14.12 -28.49 4.50
C ILE A 71 -13.14 -29.08 5.54
N PRO A 72 -13.56 -29.39 6.79
CA PRO A 72 -12.66 -29.99 7.77
C PRO A 72 -12.20 -31.40 7.36
N LEU A 73 -13.01 -32.18 6.62
CA LEU A 73 -12.57 -33.47 6.09
C LEU A 73 -11.44 -33.31 5.06
N PHE A 74 -11.54 -32.35 4.14
CA PHE A 74 -10.47 -32.04 3.19
C PHE A 74 -9.21 -31.51 3.90
N MET A 75 -9.37 -30.70 4.95
CA MET A 75 -8.24 -30.31 5.81
C MET A 75 -7.57 -31.50 6.51
N LEU A 76 -8.34 -32.48 6.99
CA LEU A 76 -7.75 -33.71 7.53
C LEU A 76 -6.97 -34.47 6.45
N MET A 77 -7.49 -34.53 5.23
CA MET A 77 -6.82 -35.17 4.09
C MET A 77 -5.48 -34.51 3.72
N SER A 78 -5.36 -33.19 3.87
CA SER A 78 -4.09 -32.49 3.62
C SER A 78 -3.02 -32.84 4.66
N PHE A 79 -3.38 -33.34 5.85
CA PHE A 79 -2.41 -33.78 6.86
C PHE A 79 -1.85 -35.19 6.62
N MET A 80 -2.35 -35.90 5.61
CA MET A 80 -1.95 -37.26 5.26
C MET A 80 -1.29 -37.30 3.88
N PRO A 81 -0.45 -38.31 3.58
CA PRO A 81 0.08 -38.49 2.23
C PRO A 81 -1.05 -38.85 1.25
N ALA A 82 -0.92 -38.41 -0.01
CA ALA A 82 -1.90 -38.72 -1.07
C ALA A 82 -2.21 -40.21 -1.21
N SER A 83 -1.20 -41.08 -0.97
CA SER A 83 -1.35 -42.54 -1.02
C SER A 83 -2.32 -43.11 0.03
N ALA A 84 -2.63 -42.37 1.10
CA ALA A 84 -3.59 -42.79 2.12
C ALA A 84 -5.05 -42.53 1.70
N VAL A 85 -5.29 -41.65 0.72
CA VAL A 85 -6.63 -41.26 0.25
C VAL A 85 -6.73 -41.30 -1.28
N PRO A 86 -6.41 -42.42 -1.94
CA PRO A 86 -6.22 -42.49 -3.39
C PRO A 86 -7.48 -42.15 -4.20
N ALA A 87 -8.67 -42.54 -3.71
CA ALA A 87 -9.93 -42.24 -4.38
C ALA A 87 -10.20 -40.74 -4.48
N PHE A 88 -9.81 -39.99 -3.45
CA PHE A 88 -9.91 -38.53 -3.42
C PHE A 88 -8.76 -37.89 -4.20
N SER A 89 -7.51 -38.26 -3.91
CA SER A 89 -6.33 -37.59 -4.45
C SER A 89 -6.25 -37.63 -5.98
N CYS A 90 -6.67 -38.73 -6.61
CA CYS A 90 -6.71 -38.85 -8.08
C CYS A 90 -7.75 -37.92 -8.73
N GLY A 91 -8.82 -37.57 -8.01
CA GLY A 91 -9.90 -36.72 -8.50
C GLY A 91 -9.62 -35.22 -8.38
N VAL A 92 -8.80 -34.78 -7.42
CA VAL A 92 -8.65 -33.36 -7.04
C VAL A 92 -8.32 -32.45 -8.23
N ILE A 93 -7.33 -32.80 -9.07
CA ILE A 93 -6.96 -31.98 -10.24
C ILE A 93 -8.12 -31.90 -11.24
N SER A 94 -8.86 -32.99 -11.44
CA SER A 94 -10.01 -33.00 -12.35
C SER A 94 -11.15 -32.12 -11.82
N THR A 95 -11.38 -32.14 -10.50
CA THR A 95 -12.34 -31.27 -9.82
C THR A 95 -11.96 -29.81 -10.00
N LEU A 96 -10.70 -29.44 -9.73
CA LEU A 96 -10.20 -28.08 -9.95
C LEU A 96 -10.33 -27.66 -11.42
N ARG A 97 -9.98 -28.54 -12.36
CA ARG A 97 -10.07 -28.25 -13.81
C ARG A 97 -11.50 -27.93 -14.25
N ASN A 98 -12.48 -28.63 -13.69
CA ASN A 98 -13.87 -28.54 -14.09
C ASN A 98 -14.64 -27.41 -13.40
N GLN A 99 -14.03 -26.67 -12.47
CA GLN A 99 -14.66 -25.51 -11.83
C GLN A 99 -15.08 -24.45 -12.85
N GLU A 100 -16.27 -23.87 -12.66
CA GLU A 100 -16.78 -22.80 -13.50
C GLU A 100 -16.14 -21.45 -13.12
N GLU A 101 -15.89 -20.61 -14.12
CA GLU A 101 -15.36 -19.27 -13.92
C GLU A 101 -16.47 -18.36 -13.36
N GLY A 102 -16.18 -17.60 -12.31
CA GLY A 102 -17.18 -16.77 -11.61
C GLY A 102 -18.00 -17.50 -10.54
N ALA A 103 -17.75 -18.79 -10.27
CA ALA A 103 -18.34 -19.48 -9.13
C ALA A 103 -17.92 -18.81 -7.81
N ALA A 104 -18.89 -18.48 -6.96
CA ALA A 104 -18.64 -17.91 -5.63
C ALA A 104 -18.06 -18.92 -4.62
N ASP A 105 -18.02 -20.20 -5.01
CA ASP A 105 -17.58 -21.29 -4.16
C ASP A 105 -16.05 -21.27 -3.98
N LYS A 106 -15.63 -21.27 -2.71
CA LYS A 106 -14.21 -21.32 -2.30
C LYS A 106 -13.74 -22.74 -2.03
N SER A 107 -14.46 -23.77 -2.49
CA SER A 107 -14.08 -25.18 -2.37
C SER A 107 -12.68 -25.47 -2.93
N TYR A 108 -12.20 -24.69 -3.91
CA TYR A 108 -10.84 -24.81 -4.44
C TYR A 108 -9.75 -24.59 -3.38
N CYS A 109 -9.99 -23.81 -2.32
CA CYS A 109 -8.98 -23.48 -1.30
C CYS A 109 -8.40 -24.75 -0.66
N THR A 110 -9.28 -25.59 -0.10
CA THR A 110 -8.86 -26.83 0.59
C THR A 110 -8.29 -27.87 -0.37
N LEU A 111 -8.74 -27.88 -1.63
CA LEU A 111 -8.18 -28.72 -2.69
C LEU A 111 -6.75 -28.30 -3.06
N LEU A 112 -6.48 -27.00 -3.14
CA LEU A 112 -5.13 -26.47 -3.34
C LEU A 112 -4.22 -26.79 -2.13
N ASP A 113 -4.72 -26.65 -0.91
CA ASP A 113 -3.99 -27.02 0.31
C ASP A 113 -3.58 -28.51 0.28
N CYS A 114 -4.49 -29.40 -0.13
CA CYS A 114 -4.19 -30.82 -0.30
C CYS A 114 -3.08 -31.05 -1.33
N LEU A 115 -3.16 -30.42 -2.51
CA LEU A 115 -2.12 -30.61 -3.53
C LEU A 115 -0.76 -30.03 -3.10
N CYS A 116 -0.75 -28.89 -2.40
CA CYS A 116 0.48 -28.31 -1.85
C CYS A 116 1.12 -29.23 -0.80
N SER A 117 0.34 -29.68 0.19
CA SER A 117 0.81 -30.60 1.24
C SER A 117 1.28 -31.95 0.71
N TRP A 118 0.73 -32.43 -0.42
CA TRP A 118 1.18 -33.64 -1.10
C TRP A 118 2.39 -33.43 -2.03
N GLY A 119 2.93 -32.22 -2.13
CA GLY A 119 4.05 -31.89 -3.03
C GLY A 119 3.67 -31.88 -4.52
N GLN A 120 2.39 -31.80 -4.85
CA GLN A 120 1.84 -31.87 -6.21
C GLN A 120 1.64 -30.48 -6.85
N VAL A 121 2.35 -29.47 -6.36
CA VAL A 121 2.28 -28.09 -6.87
C VAL A 121 2.64 -27.98 -8.36
N GLY A 122 3.43 -28.92 -8.89
CA GLY A 122 3.76 -28.99 -10.31
C GLY A 122 2.53 -29.17 -11.21
N HIS A 123 1.53 -29.94 -10.76
CA HIS A 123 0.28 -30.14 -11.49
C HIS A 123 -0.65 -28.93 -11.40
N ILE A 124 -0.61 -28.21 -10.26
CA ILE A 124 -1.32 -26.94 -10.12
C ILE A 124 -0.76 -25.92 -11.11
N LEU A 125 0.57 -25.81 -11.21
CA LEU A 125 1.23 -24.92 -12.16
C LEU A 125 0.93 -25.27 -13.62
N GLU A 126 0.91 -26.56 -13.95
CA GLU A 126 0.52 -27.00 -15.31
C GLU A 126 -0.91 -26.59 -15.63
N LEU A 127 -1.85 -26.77 -14.70
CA LEU A 127 -3.24 -26.36 -14.86
C LEU A 127 -3.37 -24.83 -15.05
N ILE A 128 -2.65 -24.05 -14.24
CA ILE A 128 -2.64 -22.58 -14.30
C ILE A 128 -2.06 -22.11 -15.64
N CYS A 129 -0.91 -22.66 -16.05
CA CYS A 129 -0.28 -22.29 -17.32
C CYS A 129 -1.15 -22.67 -18.52
N ASP A 130 -1.86 -23.81 -18.47
CA ASP A 130 -2.81 -24.21 -19.52
C ASP A 130 -3.99 -23.23 -19.67
N TRP A 131 -4.30 -22.44 -18.63
CA TRP A 131 -5.40 -21.46 -18.62
C TRP A 131 -4.97 -20.03 -18.89
N LEU A 132 -3.69 -19.71 -18.73
CA LEU A 132 -3.16 -18.39 -19.03
C LEU A 132 -2.81 -18.28 -20.52
N PRO A 133 -2.85 -17.06 -21.08
CA PRO A 133 -2.41 -16.84 -22.45
C PRO A 133 -0.93 -17.21 -22.61
N ASP A 134 -0.63 -18.00 -23.64
CA ASP A 134 0.75 -18.28 -24.05
C ASP A 134 1.40 -17.04 -24.70
N GLU A 135 2.73 -16.92 -24.55
CA GLU A 135 3.52 -16.02 -25.42
C GLU A 135 3.21 -16.39 -26.88
N GLN A 136 2.82 -15.40 -27.70
CA GLN A 136 2.71 -15.60 -29.14
C GLN A 136 3.97 -16.32 -29.63
N PRO A 137 3.87 -17.38 -30.45
CA PRO A 137 5.05 -17.89 -31.11
C PRO A 137 5.59 -16.77 -31.99
N GLN A 138 6.72 -16.17 -31.60
CA GLN A 138 7.56 -15.40 -32.52
C GLN A 138 7.64 -16.20 -33.81
N SER A 139 7.31 -15.55 -34.93
CA SER A 139 7.26 -16.11 -36.27
C SER A 139 8.53 -16.92 -36.58
N LYS A 140 8.49 -18.22 -36.25
CA LYS A 140 9.55 -19.13 -36.64
C LYS A 140 9.34 -19.41 -38.12
N SER A 141 10.26 -18.84 -38.89
CA SER A 141 10.55 -19.12 -40.29
C SER A 141 10.17 -20.54 -40.70
N ASN A 142 9.44 -20.62 -41.82
CA ASN A 142 9.08 -21.84 -42.54
C ASN A 142 10.18 -22.91 -42.50
N SER A 143 9.94 -23.99 -41.78
CA SER A 143 10.60 -25.28 -42.05
C SER A 143 9.54 -26.37 -42.08
N VAL A 144 9.32 -26.89 -43.28
CA VAL A 144 8.40 -27.98 -43.60
C VAL A 144 8.81 -29.24 -42.83
N SER A 145 8.01 -29.66 -41.86
CA SER A 145 8.18 -30.95 -41.20
C SER A 145 6.85 -31.52 -40.71
N LYS A 146 6.31 -32.43 -41.53
CA LYS A 146 5.45 -33.59 -41.22
C LYS A 146 4.23 -33.36 -40.33
N ARG A 147 3.05 -33.46 -40.97
CA ARG A 147 1.72 -33.71 -40.39
C ARG A 147 1.79 -34.74 -39.25
N LYS A 148 1.79 -34.26 -38.01
CA LYS A 148 1.13 -34.95 -36.89
C LYS A 148 -0.21 -34.28 -36.72
N VAL A 149 -1.29 -35.06 -36.76
CA VAL A 149 -2.65 -34.60 -36.44
C VAL A 149 -2.62 -34.18 -34.97
N GLN A 150 -2.49 -32.89 -34.73
CA GLN A 150 -2.64 -32.29 -33.41
C GLN A 150 -4.15 -32.20 -33.18
N ILE A 151 -4.69 -33.11 -32.37
CA ILE A 151 -6.02 -32.95 -31.79
C ILE A 151 -5.94 -31.64 -31.02
N ARG A 152 -6.45 -30.56 -31.60
CA ARG A 152 -6.70 -29.32 -30.89
C ARG A 152 -7.92 -29.62 -30.01
N ASP A 153 -7.69 -30.19 -28.84
CA ASP A 153 -8.61 -29.96 -27.75
C ASP A 153 -8.67 -28.44 -27.60
N THR A 154 -9.81 -27.85 -27.97
CA THR A 154 -10.18 -26.49 -27.58
C THR A 154 -10.26 -26.47 -26.06
N ARG A 155 -9.10 -26.39 -25.40
CA ARG A 155 -8.98 -26.26 -23.97
C ARG A 155 -9.66 -24.93 -23.60
N PRO A 156 -10.65 -24.92 -22.69
CA PRO A 156 -11.25 -23.68 -22.26
C PRO A 156 -10.18 -22.86 -21.53
N VAL A 157 -9.89 -21.67 -22.05
CA VAL A 157 -9.04 -20.68 -21.38
C VAL A 157 -9.86 -20.14 -20.20
N LYS A 158 -9.35 -20.25 -18.97
CA LYS A 158 -10.02 -19.80 -17.73
C LYS A 158 -9.11 -18.85 -16.95
N PRO A 159 -8.79 -17.67 -17.50
CA PRO A 159 -7.75 -16.81 -16.96
C PRO A 159 -8.09 -16.27 -15.57
N GLU A 160 -9.35 -15.96 -15.28
CA GLU A 160 -9.75 -15.44 -13.96
C GLU A 160 -9.58 -16.50 -12.88
N LEU A 161 -9.94 -17.74 -13.18
CA LEU A 161 -9.76 -18.88 -12.26
C LEU A 161 -8.27 -19.14 -11.99
N ALA A 162 -7.43 -19.05 -13.03
CA ALA A 162 -5.99 -19.15 -12.89
C ALA A 162 -5.43 -18.08 -11.93
N LEU A 163 -5.85 -16.81 -12.10
CA LEU A 163 -5.43 -15.73 -11.21
C LEU A 163 -5.91 -15.91 -9.77
N VAL A 164 -7.14 -16.40 -9.56
CA VAL A 164 -7.67 -16.74 -8.23
C VAL A 164 -6.78 -17.78 -7.54
N TYR A 165 -6.36 -18.81 -8.26
CA TYR A 165 -5.52 -19.87 -7.69
C TYR A 165 -4.13 -19.34 -7.34
N ILE A 166 -3.50 -18.55 -8.24
CA ILE A 166 -2.20 -17.92 -7.97
C ILE A 166 -2.28 -17.02 -6.73
N GLU A 167 -3.33 -16.20 -6.64
CA GLU A 167 -3.52 -15.29 -5.51
C GLU A 167 -3.69 -16.06 -4.19
N TYR A 168 -4.47 -17.13 -4.20
CA TYR A 168 -4.64 -17.99 -3.03
C TYR A 168 -3.30 -18.59 -2.59
N LEU A 169 -2.54 -19.17 -3.53
CA LEU A 169 -1.23 -19.76 -3.26
C LEU A 169 -0.24 -18.73 -2.71
N LEU A 170 -0.23 -17.49 -3.22
CA LEU A 170 0.67 -16.43 -2.74
C LEU A 170 0.28 -15.86 -1.37
N THR A 171 -1.00 -15.91 -1.00
CA THR A 171 -1.51 -15.30 0.24
C THR A 171 -1.32 -16.22 1.45
N HIS A 172 -1.28 -17.54 1.25
CA HIS A 172 -1.15 -18.53 2.33
C HIS A 172 0.31 -18.96 2.51
N PRO A 173 0.94 -18.78 3.69
CA PRO A 173 2.39 -19.01 3.86
C PRO A 173 2.88 -20.40 3.45
N GLU A 174 2.20 -21.47 3.88
CA GLU A 174 2.59 -22.87 3.58
C GLU A 174 2.48 -23.15 2.07
N ASN A 175 1.39 -22.71 1.44
CA ASN A 175 1.19 -22.86 0.00
C ASN A 175 2.18 -22.02 -0.81
N ARG A 176 2.53 -20.82 -0.33
CA ARG A 176 3.52 -19.96 -0.96
C ARG A 176 4.90 -20.63 -0.95
N GLU A 177 5.28 -21.25 0.17
CA GLU A 177 6.54 -22.00 0.24
C GLU A 177 6.56 -23.16 -0.75
N CYS A 178 5.45 -23.89 -0.86
CA CYS A 178 5.25 -24.96 -1.84
C CYS A 178 5.30 -24.46 -3.29
N LEU A 179 4.58 -23.38 -3.63
CA LEU A 179 4.65 -22.76 -4.96
C LEU A 179 6.08 -22.40 -5.30
N LEU A 180 6.76 -21.75 -4.37
CA LEU A 180 8.11 -21.30 -4.56
C LEU A 180 9.11 -22.47 -4.64
N SER A 181 8.81 -23.67 -4.13
CA SER A 181 9.69 -24.84 -4.26
C SER A 181 9.65 -25.47 -5.65
N ALA A 182 8.74 -25.02 -6.52
CA ALA A 182 8.69 -25.47 -7.90
C ALA A 182 9.97 -25.08 -8.70
N PRO A 183 10.27 -25.79 -9.80
CA PRO A 183 11.42 -25.48 -10.63
C PRO A 183 11.38 -24.04 -11.17
N ARG A 184 12.50 -23.31 -11.05
CA ARG A 184 12.63 -21.91 -11.50
C ARG A 184 12.15 -21.67 -12.93
N LYS A 185 12.37 -22.64 -13.85
CA LYS A 185 11.90 -22.55 -15.23
C LYS A 185 10.37 -22.42 -15.33
N LYS A 186 9.62 -23.22 -14.55
CA LYS A 186 8.15 -23.17 -14.51
C LYS A 186 7.66 -21.84 -13.92
N LEU A 187 8.31 -21.38 -12.85
CA LEU A 187 7.97 -20.11 -12.20
C LEU A 187 8.26 -18.89 -13.08
N ASN A 188 9.36 -18.90 -13.82
CA ASN A 188 9.66 -17.85 -14.80
C ASN A 188 8.66 -17.84 -15.97
N HIS A 189 8.20 -19.01 -16.40
CA HIS A 189 7.16 -19.10 -17.43
C HIS A 189 5.84 -18.53 -16.92
N LEU A 190 5.44 -18.84 -15.69
CA LEU A 190 4.28 -18.22 -15.04
C LEU A 190 4.42 -16.69 -14.95
N LEU A 191 5.59 -16.20 -14.52
CA LEU A 191 5.85 -14.76 -14.43
C LEU A 191 5.70 -14.07 -15.78
N LYS A 192 6.24 -14.66 -16.86
CA LYS A 192 6.10 -14.17 -18.24
C LYS A 192 4.65 -14.18 -18.72
N ALA A 193 3.89 -15.22 -18.41
CA ALA A 193 2.47 -15.28 -18.75
C ALA A 193 1.69 -14.13 -18.09
N LEU A 194 1.98 -13.82 -16.81
CA LEU A 194 1.38 -12.68 -16.12
C LEU A 194 1.86 -11.33 -16.69
N GLU A 195 3.11 -11.24 -17.15
CA GLU A 195 3.67 -10.02 -17.74
C GLU A 195 2.91 -9.55 -18.99
N THR A 196 2.29 -10.47 -19.73
CA THR A 196 1.47 -10.13 -20.91
C THR A 196 0.33 -9.16 -20.58
N SER A 197 -0.08 -9.08 -19.31
CA SER A 197 -1.08 -8.11 -18.86
C SER A 197 -0.64 -6.66 -19.09
N LYS A 198 0.66 -6.35 -19.12
CA LYS A 198 1.16 -5.00 -19.43
C LYS A 198 0.75 -4.58 -20.85
N VAL A 199 0.83 -5.49 -21.81
CA VAL A 199 0.45 -5.25 -23.21
C VAL A 199 -1.06 -5.03 -23.34
N ASP A 200 -1.86 -5.83 -22.63
CA ASP A 200 -3.31 -5.63 -22.61
C ASP A 200 -3.69 -4.29 -21.96
N LEU A 201 -3.03 -3.91 -20.86
CA LEU A 201 -3.24 -2.61 -20.21
C LEU A 201 -2.84 -1.44 -21.11
N GLU A 202 -1.74 -1.54 -21.85
CA GLU A 202 -1.36 -0.55 -22.87
C GLU A 202 -2.45 -0.42 -23.95
N SER A 203 -2.96 -1.54 -24.47
CA SER A 203 -4.02 -1.54 -25.47
C SER A 203 -5.31 -0.91 -24.95
N ILE A 204 -5.68 -1.19 -23.70
CA ILE A 204 -6.88 -0.63 -23.06
C ILE A 204 -6.77 0.89 -22.90
N LEU A 205 -5.58 1.40 -22.61
CA LEU A 205 -5.34 2.85 -22.52
C LEU A 205 -5.39 3.52 -23.90
N GLN A 206 -4.81 2.91 -24.94
CA GLN A 206 -4.68 3.52 -26.27
C GLN A 206 -5.98 3.55 -27.11
N LEU A 207 -6.87 2.56 -26.99
CA LEU A 207 -8.04 2.42 -27.86
C LEU A 207 -9.30 2.02 -27.04
N PRO A 208 -10.28 2.91 -26.88
CA PRO A 208 -11.52 2.59 -26.16
C PRO A 208 -12.33 1.57 -26.95
N GLY A 209 -12.69 0.46 -26.30
CA GLY A 209 -13.59 -0.54 -26.88
C GLY A 209 -12.92 -1.61 -27.77
N VAL A 210 -11.60 -1.52 -28.00
CA VAL A 210 -10.85 -2.68 -28.53
C VAL A 210 -10.79 -3.71 -27.42
N LYS A 211 -11.37 -4.90 -27.67
CA LYS A 211 -11.24 -6.01 -26.73
C LYS A 211 -9.75 -6.37 -26.64
N PRO A 212 -9.15 -6.27 -25.44
CA PRO A 212 -7.78 -6.72 -25.23
C PRO A 212 -7.64 -8.17 -25.68
N HIS A 213 -6.44 -8.52 -26.16
CA HIS A 213 -6.23 -9.79 -26.85
C HIS A 213 -6.31 -10.97 -25.88
N ASN A 214 -5.84 -10.82 -24.64
CA ASN A 214 -5.78 -11.93 -23.69
C ASN A 214 -6.67 -11.72 -22.46
N PHE A 215 -6.54 -10.59 -21.76
CA PHE A 215 -7.26 -10.33 -20.52
C PHE A 215 -8.24 -9.18 -20.64
N ASN A 216 -9.48 -9.32 -20.14
CA ASN A 216 -10.35 -8.17 -19.91
C ASN A 216 -9.72 -7.18 -18.89
N GLU A 217 -10.25 -5.96 -18.80
CA GLU A 217 -9.69 -4.89 -17.95
C GLU A 217 -9.43 -5.31 -16.50
N ALA A 218 -10.43 -5.88 -15.83
CA ALA A 218 -10.32 -6.30 -14.43
C ALA A 218 -9.28 -7.43 -14.26
N THR A 219 -9.29 -8.39 -15.18
CA THR A 219 -8.36 -9.54 -15.19
C THR A 219 -6.93 -9.09 -15.50
N ALA A 220 -6.74 -8.12 -16.39
CA ALA A 220 -5.44 -7.57 -16.73
C ALA A 220 -4.82 -6.83 -15.52
N LEU A 221 -5.61 -6.04 -14.80
CA LEU A 221 -5.17 -5.37 -13.58
C LEU A 221 -4.81 -6.36 -12.47
N ARG A 222 -5.60 -7.42 -12.30
CA ARG A 222 -5.31 -8.49 -11.33
C ARG A 222 -4.06 -9.27 -11.71
N ALA A 223 -3.89 -9.60 -12.99
CA ALA A 223 -2.69 -10.26 -13.49
C ALA A 223 -1.45 -9.40 -13.28
N PHE A 224 -1.54 -8.09 -13.54
CA PHE A 224 -0.46 -7.12 -13.29
C PHE A 224 -0.08 -7.05 -11.81
N SER A 225 -1.07 -7.02 -10.91
CA SER A 225 -0.82 -7.08 -9.46
C SER A 225 -0.09 -8.35 -9.05
N LEU A 226 -0.53 -9.50 -9.57
CA LEU A 226 0.12 -10.79 -9.30
C LEU A 226 1.52 -10.89 -9.91
N TYR A 227 1.74 -10.32 -11.09
CA TYR A 227 3.08 -10.19 -11.69
C TYR A 227 4.02 -9.43 -10.76
N CYS A 228 3.61 -8.25 -10.30
CA CYS A 228 4.41 -7.40 -9.40
C CYS A 228 4.71 -8.12 -8.07
N ARG A 229 3.74 -8.83 -7.48
CA ARG A 229 3.94 -9.57 -6.22
C ARG A 229 4.80 -10.82 -6.41
N LEU A 230 4.56 -11.59 -7.46
CA LEU A 230 5.30 -12.82 -7.75
C LEU A 230 6.76 -12.52 -8.07
N SER A 231 7.06 -11.46 -8.81
CA SER A 231 8.44 -11.08 -9.16
C SER A 231 9.31 -10.92 -7.90
N ILE A 232 8.78 -10.26 -6.87
CA ILE A 232 9.46 -10.07 -5.58
C ILE A 232 9.69 -11.40 -4.88
N HIS A 233 8.67 -12.27 -4.81
CA HIS A 233 8.82 -13.57 -4.17
C HIS A 233 9.86 -14.47 -4.88
N LEU A 234 9.90 -14.44 -6.21
CA LEU A 234 10.89 -15.19 -6.99
C LEU A 234 12.29 -14.63 -6.78
N GLN A 235 12.45 -13.30 -6.79
CA GLN A 235 13.74 -12.69 -6.53
C GLN A 235 14.23 -12.99 -5.12
N HIS A 236 13.39 -12.81 -4.10
CA HIS A 236 13.73 -13.10 -2.70
C HIS A 236 14.18 -14.56 -2.53
N LYS A 237 13.50 -15.52 -3.18
CA LYS A 237 13.88 -16.94 -3.08
C LYS A 237 15.14 -17.31 -3.85
N PHE A 238 15.31 -16.80 -5.06
CA PHE A 238 16.36 -17.23 -5.98
C PHE A 238 17.57 -16.28 -6.02
N CYS A 239 17.62 -15.29 -5.13
CA CYS A 239 18.77 -14.42 -5.00
C CYS A 239 19.96 -15.21 -4.46
N SER A 240 21.06 -15.18 -5.22
CA SER A 240 22.40 -15.51 -4.73
C SER A 240 23.08 -14.19 -4.35
N GLU A 241 23.87 -14.17 -3.28
CA GLU A 241 24.70 -13.02 -2.89
C GLU A 241 25.35 -12.36 -4.13
N GLY A 242 25.02 -11.09 -4.40
CA GLY A 242 25.67 -10.27 -5.44
C GLY A 242 24.92 -10.01 -6.76
N LYS A 243 23.61 -10.28 -6.90
CA LYS A 243 22.82 -9.84 -8.08
C LYS A 243 21.96 -8.60 -7.81
N VAL A 244 21.77 -7.78 -8.85
CA VAL A 244 20.95 -6.56 -8.84
C VAL A 244 19.56 -6.85 -8.27
N TYR A 245 19.26 -6.22 -7.15
CA TYR A 245 17.99 -6.32 -6.45
C TYR A 245 16.87 -5.75 -7.35
N LEU A 246 15.69 -6.37 -7.37
CA LEU A 246 14.44 -5.76 -7.90
C LEU A 246 14.34 -5.40 -9.40
N SER A 247 15.19 -5.94 -10.28
CA SER A 247 15.18 -5.53 -11.71
C SER A 247 13.81 -5.59 -12.43
N PRO A 248 12.99 -6.66 -12.37
CA PRO A 248 11.61 -6.65 -12.89
C PRO A 248 10.73 -5.51 -12.38
N LEU A 249 10.90 -5.08 -11.13
CA LEU A 249 10.13 -3.98 -10.57
C LEU A 249 10.65 -2.64 -11.09
N GLU A 250 11.98 -2.48 -11.20
CA GLU A 250 12.59 -1.32 -11.86
C GLU A 250 12.15 -1.20 -13.32
N ASP A 251 12.21 -2.30 -14.09
CA ASP A 251 11.72 -2.38 -15.47
C ASP A 251 10.23 -2.00 -15.56
N THR A 252 9.45 -2.35 -14.54
CA THR A 252 8.03 -1.96 -14.44
C THR A 252 7.85 -0.48 -14.13
N GLY A 253 8.75 0.12 -13.32
CA GLY A 253 8.81 1.56 -13.11
C GLY A 253 9.10 2.32 -14.40
N PHE A 254 10.10 1.89 -15.17
CA PHE A 254 10.41 2.46 -16.49
C PHE A 254 9.27 2.28 -17.48
N TRP A 255 8.60 1.13 -17.47
CA TRP A 255 7.40 0.90 -18.27
C TRP A 255 6.27 1.87 -17.88
N LEU A 256 6.02 2.07 -16.59
CA LEU A 256 5.00 2.99 -16.09
C LEU A 256 5.29 4.42 -16.54
N GLU A 257 6.54 4.87 -16.45
CA GLU A 257 6.96 6.19 -16.92
C GLU A 257 6.80 6.35 -18.43
N SER A 258 7.31 5.39 -19.22
CA SER A 258 7.36 5.49 -20.67
C SER A 258 6.04 5.23 -21.39
N LYS A 259 5.12 4.48 -20.78
CA LYS A 259 3.84 4.07 -21.40
C LYS A 259 2.62 4.66 -20.73
N VAL A 260 2.58 4.68 -19.40
CA VAL A 260 1.38 5.10 -18.65
C VAL A 260 1.41 6.61 -18.40
N LEU A 261 2.54 7.15 -17.91
CA LEU A 261 2.63 8.60 -17.64
C LEU A 261 2.69 9.42 -18.92
N SER A 262 3.45 8.99 -19.92
CA SER A 262 3.48 9.63 -21.25
C SER A 262 2.08 9.70 -21.87
N PHE A 263 1.32 8.60 -21.83
CA PHE A 263 -0.06 8.58 -22.25
C PHE A 263 -0.92 9.61 -21.51
N ILE A 264 -0.74 9.80 -20.21
CA ILE A 264 -1.53 10.80 -19.47
C ILE A 264 -1.17 12.23 -19.89
N GLN A 265 0.09 12.49 -20.24
CA GLN A 265 0.56 13.81 -20.67
C GLN A 265 0.07 14.17 -22.08
N ASP A 266 -0.03 13.18 -22.96
CA ASP A 266 -0.32 13.39 -24.39
C ASP A 266 -1.82 13.43 -24.73
N GLN A 267 -2.71 13.13 -23.78
CA GLN A 267 -4.14 12.96 -24.04
C GLN A 267 -5.02 14.10 -23.52
N GLU A 268 -6.16 14.31 -24.17
CA GLU A 268 -7.14 15.33 -23.80
C GLU A 268 -7.89 14.98 -22.49
N GLU A 269 -8.32 16.00 -21.74
CA GLU A 269 -8.92 15.83 -20.41
C GLU A 269 -10.23 15.01 -20.43
N GLU A 270 -10.99 15.02 -21.53
CA GLU A 270 -12.19 14.18 -21.68
C GLU A 270 -11.85 12.70 -21.85
N TYR A 271 -10.83 12.39 -22.65
CA TYR A 271 -10.34 11.03 -22.85
C TYR A 271 -9.76 10.46 -21.55
N LEU A 272 -9.01 11.28 -20.81
CA LEU A 272 -8.45 10.91 -19.50
C LEU A 272 -9.52 10.60 -18.45
N LYS A 273 -10.72 11.19 -18.54
CA LYS A 273 -11.82 10.87 -17.62
C LYS A 273 -12.34 9.45 -17.84
N LEU A 274 -12.37 8.97 -19.08
CA LEU A 274 -12.84 7.63 -19.42
C LEU A 274 -11.92 6.54 -18.86
N HIS A 275 -10.61 6.74 -18.98
CA HIS A 275 -9.59 5.76 -18.55
C HIS A 275 -9.07 5.99 -17.14
N ARG A 276 -9.71 6.89 -16.38
CA ARG A 276 -9.27 7.30 -15.04
C ARG A 276 -9.07 6.14 -14.08
N VAL A 277 -10.01 5.22 -14.04
CA VAL A 277 -9.95 4.07 -13.12
C VAL A 277 -8.76 3.17 -13.46
N VAL A 278 -8.52 2.91 -14.75
CA VAL A 278 -7.47 2.00 -15.22
C VAL A 278 -6.08 2.52 -14.87
N TYR A 279 -5.71 3.72 -15.33
CA TYR A 279 -4.37 4.22 -15.02
C TYR A 279 -4.18 4.45 -13.52
N GLN A 280 -5.25 4.79 -12.78
CA GLN A 280 -5.18 4.92 -11.33
C GLN A 280 -4.85 3.61 -10.64
N GLN A 281 -5.50 2.52 -11.04
CA GLN A 281 -5.27 1.21 -10.47
C GLN A 281 -3.90 0.65 -10.86
N ILE A 282 -3.40 0.92 -12.07
CA ILE A 282 -2.03 0.55 -12.47
C ILE A 282 -1.01 1.24 -11.56
N ILE A 283 -1.07 2.56 -11.43
CA ILE A 283 -0.15 3.36 -10.60
C ILE A 283 -0.25 2.94 -9.13
N GLN A 284 -1.47 2.81 -8.61
CA GLN A 284 -1.71 2.41 -7.21
C GLN A 284 -1.17 1.01 -6.93
N THR A 285 -1.37 0.05 -7.84
CA THR A 285 -0.87 -1.33 -7.69
C THR A 285 0.65 -1.34 -7.62
N TYR A 286 1.32 -0.66 -8.56
CA TYR A 286 2.77 -0.57 -8.59
C TYR A 286 3.33 0.06 -7.30
N LEU A 287 2.81 1.24 -6.93
CA LEU A 287 3.28 1.97 -5.75
C LEU A 287 3.03 1.20 -4.45
N THR A 288 1.90 0.49 -4.33
CA THR A 288 1.58 -0.33 -3.15
C THR A 288 2.60 -1.45 -2.99
N VAL A 289 2.88 -2.17 -4.07
CA VAL A 289 3.88 -3.23 -4.07
C VAL A 289 5.27 -2.68 -3.73
N CYS A 290 5.67 -1.56 -4.32
CA CYS A 290 6.95 -0.91 -4.02
C CYS A 290 7.06 -0.47 -2.55
N LYS A 291 5.98 0.08 -1.98
CA LYS A 291 5.92 0.43 -0.55
C LYS A 291 6.13 -0.80 0.32
N ASP A 292 5.46 -1.90 0.02
CA ASP A 292 5.57 -3.14 0.79
C ASP A 292 6.98 -3.74 0.70
N VAL A 293 7.64 -3.65 -0.47
CA VAL A 293 9.06 -4.03 -0.66
C VAL A 293 10.00 -3.24 0.24
N VAL A 294 9.83 -1.91 0.31
CA VAL A 294 10.65 -1.06 1.19
C VAL A 294 10.36 -1.39 2.66
N MET A 295 9.08 -1.57 3.02
CA MET A 295 8.66 -1.93 4.38
C MET A 295 9.31 -3.23 4.87
N VAL A 296 9.41 -4.26 4.02
CA VAL A 296 10.05 -5.54 4.40
C VAL A 296 11.58 -5.52 4.28
N GLY A 297 12.18 -4.35 4.00
CA GLY A 297 13.64 -4.18 3.92
C GLY A 297 14.29 -4.73 2.67
N LEU A 298 13.50 -5.01 1.62
CA LEU A 298 13.99 -5.54 0.34
C LEU A 298 14.37 -4.43 -0.65
N GLY A 299 14.08 -3.15 -0.41
CA GLY A 299 14.49 -2.07 -1.30
C GLY A 299 15.85 -1.48 -0.89
N ASP A 300 16.88 -1.60 -1.73
CA ASP A 300 18.16 -0.91 -1.54
C ASP A 300 18.03 0.61 -1.73
N CYS A 301 19.04 1.39 -1.31
CA CYS A 301 19.00 2.85 -1.41
C CYS A 301 18.79 3.34 -2.86
N LYS A 302 19.37 2.64 -3.84
CA LYS A 302 19.23 2.99 -5.26
C LYS A 302 17.79 2.83 -5.74
N PHE A 303 17.15 1.71 -5.43
CA PHE A 303 15.75 1.45 -5.73
C PHE A 303 14.85 2.48 -5.02
N GLN A 304 15.13 2.80 -3.75
CA GLN A 304 14.37 3.82 -3.02
C GLN A 304 14.45 5.20 -3.69
N ILE A 305 15.64 5.63 -4.15
CA ILE A 305 15.81 6.89 -4.89
C ILE A 305 14.98 6.88 -6.17
N GLN A 306 15.04 5.80 -6.96
CA GLN A 306 14.27 5.67 -8.20
C GLN A 306 12.75 5.67 -7.93
N LEU A 307 12.31 4.96 -6.89
CA LEU A 307 10.91 4.96 -6.47
C LEU A 307 10.39 6.36 -6.14
N LEU A 308 11.20 7.17 -5.44
CA LEU A 308 10.87 8.56 -5.14
C LEU A 308 10.87 9.43 -6.41
N GLN A 309 11.76 9.19 -7.37
CA GLN A 309 11.76 9.88 -8.66
C GLN A 309 10.49 9.57 -9.47
N TRP A 310 10.09 8.29 -9.59
CA TRP A 310 8.83 7.92 -10.22
C TRP A 310 7.64 8.52 -9.49
N SER A 311 7.66 8.54 -8.15
CA SER A 311 6.62 9.19 -7.34
C SER A 311 6.49 10.68 -7.65
N LEU A 312 7.61 11.37 -7.84
CA LEU A 312 7.64 12.77 -8.27
C LEU A 312 7.02 12.96 -9.65
N GLY A 313 7.41 12.13 -10.63
CA GLY A 313 6.86 12.16 -11.98
C GLY A 313 5.35 11.90 -12.01
N ILE A 314 4.87 10.94 -11.21
CA ILE A 314 3.43 10.67 -11.03
C ILE A 314 2.73 11.93 -10.51
N MET A 315 3.23 12.56 -9.44
CA MET A 315 2.60 13.75 -8.87
C MET A 315 2.50 14.92 -9.87
N GLN A 316 3.52 15.09 -10.71
CA GLN A 316 3.55 16.14 -11.72
C GLN A 316 2.53 15.89 -12.84
N THR A 317 2.32 14.63 -13.24
CA THR A 317 1.46 14.25 -14.36
C THR A 317 -0.03 14.17 -14.00
N VAL A 318 -0.41 13.45 -12.94
CA VAL A 318 -1.84 13.12 -12.63
C VAL A 318 -2.52 14.08 -11.66
N LYS A 319 -1.99 15.30 -11.49
CA LYS A 319 -2.40 16.26 -10.44
C LYS A 319 -2.30 15.66 -9.01
N GLY A 320 -1.57 14.55 -8.85
CA GLY A 320 -1.03 13.94 -7.62
C GLY A 320 -1.96 13.53 -6.47
N PHE A 321 -3.18 14.05 -6.39
CA PHE A 321 -3.94 14.06 -5.15
C PHE A 321 -4.43 12.69 -4.66
N PHE A 322 -4.76 11.77 -5.58
CA PHE A 322 -5.23 10.42 -5.21
C PHE A 322 -4.18 9.59 -4.48
N TYR A 323 -2.90 9.88 -4.72
CA TYR A 323 -1.81 9.04 -4.24
C TYR A 323 -1.13 9.62 -3.00
N VAL A 324 -1.47 10.84 -2.56
CA VAL A 324 -0.77 11.51 -1.45
C VAL A 324 -0.70 10.62 -0.21
N SER A 325 -1.80 9.96 0.17
CA SER A 325 -1.82 9.04 1.31
C SER A 325 -0.84 7.86 1.14
N LEU A 326 -0.81 7.25 -0.05
CA LEU A 326 0.09 6.15 -0.36
C LEU A 326 1.56 6.61 -0.43
N LEU A 327 1.82 7.76 -1.03
CA LEU A 327 3.16 8.33 -1.16
C LEU A 327 3.71 8.78 0.21
N LEU A 328 2.88 9.31 1.11
CA LEU A 328 3.26 9.54 2.51
C LEU A 328 3.67 8.24 3.20
N GLY A 329 2.95 7.15 2.93
CA GLY A 329 3.33 5.80 3.34
C GLY A 329 4.72 5.41 2.81
N ILE A 330 4.99 5.63 1.53
CA ILE A 330 6.32 5.37 0.95
C ILE A 330 7.40 6.22 1.62
N LEU A 331 7.17 7.53 1.82
CA LEU A 331 8.13 8.40 2.50
C LEU A 331 8.43 7.93 3.93
N LYS A 332 7.40 7.48 4.66
CA LYS A 332 7.55 6.89 6.00
C LYS A 332 8.43 5.63 5.94
N GLU A 333 8.14 4.68 5.05
CA GLU A 333 8.92 3.44 4.97
C GLU A 333 10.36 3.69 4.49
N VAL A 334 10.58 4.61 3.54
CA VAL A 334 11.92 5.01 3.07
C VAL A 334 12.73 5.68 4.20
N THR A 335 12.13 6.65 4.89
CA THR A 335 12.81 7.33 6.00
C THR A 335 13.06 6.40 7.19
N GLY A 336 12.19 5.43 7.45
CA GLY A 336 12.37 4.42 8.49
C GLY A 336 13.42 3.35 8.14
N SER A 337 13.49 2.91 6.88
CA SER A 337 14.38 1.82 6.42
C SER A 337 15.84 2.25 6.24
N SER A 338 16.10 3.53 5.95
CA SER A 338 17.43 4.09 5.67
C SER A 338 18.51 3.86 6.77
N LEU A 339 18.12 3.52 8.00
CA LEU A 339 19.05 3.24 9.10
C LEU A 339 19.35 1.74 9.30
N MET A 340 18.54 0.84 8.73
CA MET A 340 18.71 -0.62 8.85
C MET A 340 19.77 -1.17 7.88
N GLN A 341 20.05 -0.44 6.79
CA GLN A 341 21.11 -0.78 5.84
C GLN A 341 22.43 -0.17 6.32
N LYS A 342 23.25 -0.97 6.99
CA LYS A 342 24.65 -0.61 7.25
C LYS A 342 25.43 -0.66 5.93
N THR A 343 26.07 0.46 5.56
CA THR A 343 27.05 0.68 4.45
C THR A 343 26.40 0.71 3.04
N ASP A 344 26.66 1.63 2.09
CA ASP A 344 27.91 2.29 1.64
C ASP A 344 27.68 3.73 1.08
N SER A 345 28.55 4.68 1.48
CA SER A 345 28.63 6.10 1.06
C SER A 345 27.55 7.09 1.58
N ASP A 346 28.00 8.08 2.36
CA ASP A 346 27.19 9.19 2.86
C ASP A 346 26.49 10.01 1.75
N LYS A 347 26.98 9.93 0.51
CA LYS A 347 26.44 10.66 -0.64
C LYS A 347 25.10 10.12 -1.13
N GLU A 348 24.94 8.80 -1.18
CA GLU A 348 23.68 8.18 -1.61
C GLU A 348 22.56 8.44 -0.61
N VAL A 349 22.87 8.34 0.69
CA VAL A 349 21.94 8.67 1.78
C VAL A 349 21.55 10.16 1.75
N ALA A 350 22.51 11.06 1.50
CA ALA A 350 22.20 12.49 1.33
C ALA A 350 21.28 12.74 0.13
N THR A 351 21.51 12.04 -0.99
CA THR A 351 20.70 12.14 -2.20
C THR A 351 19.28 11.60 -1.98
N LEU A 352 19.15 10.49 -1.25
CA LEU A 352 17.87 9.92 -0.85
C LEU A 352 17.06 10.93 -0.03
N PHE A 353 17.68 11.55 0.97
CA PHE A 353 17.02 12.51 1.84
C PHE A 353 16.65 13.84 1.15
N ASP A 354 17.50 14.33 0.24
CA ASP A 354 17.15 15.45 -0.64
C ASP A 354 15.92 15.10 -1.51
N THR A 355 15.87 13.87 -2.05
CA THR A 355 14.73 13.40 -2.84
C THR A 355 13.47 13.26 -1.99
N VAL A 356 13.56 12.75 -0.75
CA VAL A 356 12.46 12.70 0.23
C VAL A 356 11.87 14.09 0.44
N GLN A 357 12.72 15.10 0.67
CA GLN A 357 12.27 16.48 0.88
C GLN A 357 11.56 17.05 -0.36
N LYS A 358 12.13 16.85 -1.56
CA LYS A 358 11.52 17.29 -2.83
C LYS A 358 10.14 16.67 -3.05
N VAL A 359 10.03 15.37 -2.83
CA VAL A 359 8.77 14.63 -2.96
C VAL A 359 7.75 15.12 -1.92
N PHE A 360 8.16 15.30 -0.67
CA PHE A 360 7.29 15.83 0.39
C PHE A 360 6.79 17.25 0.10
N GLN A 361 7.67 18.14 -0.34
CA GLN A 361 7.30 19.49 -0.76
C GLN A 361 6.27 19.45 -1.88
N LYS A 362 6.49 18.62 -2.91
CA LYS A 362 5.55 18.52 -4.02
C LYS A 362 4.19 17.99 -3.58
N MET A 363 4.13 17.06 -2.63
CA MET A 363 2.87 16.62 -2.04
C MET A 363 2.11 17.76 -1.37
N LEU A 364 2.77 18.56 -0.53
CA LEU A 364 2.11 19.68 0.13
C LEU A 364 1.65 20.76 -0.86
N GLU A 365 2.42 21.01 -1.94
CA GLU A 365 2.00 21.90 -3.03
C GLU A 365 0.74 21.38 -3.72
N CYS A 366 0.68 20.07 -4.06
CA CYS A 366 -0.49 19.44 -4.66
C CYS A 366 -1.71 19.53 -3.72
N MET A 367 -1.52 19.29 -2.43
CA MET A 367 -2.56 19.45 -1.42
C MET A 367 -3.05 20.89 -1.34
N ALA A 368 -2.15 21.87 -1.19
CA ALA A 368 -2.50 23.28 -1.11
C ALA A 368 -3.24 23.76 -2.37
N TRP A 369 -2.82 23.28 -3.55
CA TRP A 369 -3.51 23.54 -4.81
C TRP A 369 -4.94 22.98 -4.81
N SER A 370 -5.14 21.75 -4.33
CA SER A 370 -6.47 21.13 -4.24
C SER A 370 -7.43 21.94 -3.36
N PHE A 371 -6.97 22.45 -2.21
CA PHE A 371 -7.78 23.32 -1.35
C PHE A 371 -8.21 24.62 -2.04
N ARG A 372 -7.36 25.17 -2.91
CA ARG A 372 -7.65 26.42 -3.62
C ARG A 372 -8.60 26.23 -4.80
N LYS A 373 -8.49 25.13 -5.54
CA LYS A 373 -9.24 24.91 -6.79
C LYS A 373 -10.48 24.04 -6.61
N GLN A 374 -10.44 23.06 -5.71
CA GLN A 374 -11.49 22.06 -5.51
C GLN A 374 -11.70 21.83 -4.00
N PRO A 375 -12.36 22.75 -3.28
CA PRO A 375 -12.40 22.74 -1.83
C PRO A 375 -13.03 21.47 -1.22
N GLU A 376 -14.06 20.89 -1.86
CA GLU A 376 -14.69 19.65 -1.40
C GLU A 376 -13.74 18.44 -1.49
N GLU A 377 -13.03 18.30 -2.62
CA GLU A 377 -12.04 17.23 -2.80
C GLU A 377 -10.82 17.45 -1.89
N GLY A 378 -10.41 18.71 -1.70
CA GLY A 378 -9.37 19.10 -0.73
C GLY A 378 -9.75 18.70 0.70
N LEU A 379 -11.00 18.89 1.11
CA LEU A 379 -11.48 18.45 2.43
C LEU A 379 -11.47 16.93 2.57
N ARG A 380 -11.88 16.17 1.54
CA ARG A 380 -11.78 14.70 1.56
C ARG A 380 -10.33 14.24 1.66
N LEU A 381 -9.43 14.89 0.93
CA LEU A 381 -7.99 14.64 1.00
C LEU A 381 -7.45 14.94 2.40
N LEU A 382 -7.90 16.01 3.04
CA LEU A 382 -7.52 16.36 4.42
C LEU A 382 -7.74 15.19 5.40
N TYR A 383 -8.91 14.55 5.32
CA TYR A 383 -9.23 13.45 6.22
C TYR A 383 -8.42 12.19 5.93
N SER A 384 -8.13 11.89 4.66
CA SER A 384 -7.37 10.69 4.28
C SER A 384 -5.87 10.79 4.57
N VAL A 385 -5.31 12.01 4.62
CA VAL A 385 -3.86 12.25 4.82
C VAL A 385 -3.46 12.52 6.25
N GLN A 386 -4.40 12.85 7.16
CA GLN A 386 -4.08 13.21 8.55
C GLN A 386 -3.25 12.15 9.28
N THR A 387 -3.66 10.89 9.18
CA THR A 387 -2.95 9.78 9.84
C THR A 387 -1.62 9.47 9.16
N PRO A 388 -1.55 9.26 7.83
CA PRO A 388 -0.27 9.04 7.13
C PRO A 388 0.74 10.18 7.33
N LEU A 389 0.30 11.44 7.30
CA LEU A 389 1.16 12.60 7.50
C LEU A 389 1.70 12.65 8.94
N HIS A 390 0.84 12.37 9.92
CA HIS A 390 1.27 12.27 11.31
C HIS A 390 2.32 11.15 11.48
N GLU A 391 2.09 9.96 10.93
CA GLU A 391 3.04 8.85 10.98
C GLU A 391 4.38 9.16 10.31
N PHE A 392 4.36 9.85 9.17
CA PHE A 392 5.58 10.29 8.50
C PHE A 392 6.36 11.29 9.38
N ILE A 393 5.69 12.34 9.87
CA ILE A 393 6.33 13.36 10.71
C ILE A 393 6.90 12.74 11.99
N THR A 394 6.17 11.83 12.64
CA THR A 394 6.67 11.16 13.85
C THR A 394 7.83 10.22 13.55
N THR A 395 7.86 9.58 12.38
CA THR A 395 8.99 8.75 11.93
C THR A 395 10.23 9.63 11.75
N VAL A 396 10.13 10.75 11.02
CA VAL A 396 11.25 11.69 10.85
C VAL A 396 11.69 12.27 12.21
N GLN A 397 10.73 12.61 13.09
CA GLN A 397 11.01 13.10 14.43
C GLN A 397 11.65 12.05 15.36
N SER A 398 11.46 10.75 15.12
CA SER A 398 12.02 9.70 15.98
C SER A 398 13.42 9.30 15.54
N TRP A 399 13.67 9.31 14.23
CA TRP A 399 14.89 8.75 13.65
C TRP A 399 15.89 9.80 13.16
N HIS A 400 15.42 11.00 12.80
CA HIS A 400 16.23 11.96 12.04
C HIS A 400 16.37 13.33 12.72
N VAL A 401 16.16 13.43 14.04
CA VAL A 401 16.18 14.71 14.76
C VAL A 401 17.46 15.51 14.50
N GLY A 402 17.31 16.76 14.07
CA GLY A 402 18.40 17.70 13.84
C GLY A 402 19.14 17.53 12.51
N SER A 403 18.82 16.48 11.75
CA SER A 403 19.36 16.26 10.39
C SER A 403 18.80 17.26 9.36
N PRO A 404 19.44 17.38 8.18
CA PRO A 404 18.91 18.20 7.09
C PRO A 404 17.49 17.80 6.65
N VAL A 405 17.17 16.50 6.59
CA VAL A 405 15.82 16.05 6.19
C VAL A 405 14.77 16.41 7.24
N HIS A 406 15.11 16.34 8.52
CA HIS A 406 14.19 16.73 9.60
C HIS A 406 13.91 18.22 9.56
N ARG A 407 14.94 19.06 9.42
CA ARG A 407 14.76 20.51 9.23
C ARG A 407 13.94 20.79 7.98
N GLY A 408 14.33 20.24 6.84
CA GLY A 408 13.65 20.42 5.56
C GLY A 408 12.15 20.09 5.61
N VAL A 409 11.77 18.96 6.20
CA VAL A 409 10.35 18.59 6.39
C VAL A 409 9.61 19.61 7.25
N LEU A 410 10.23 20.08 8.35
CA LEU A 410 9.64 21.10 9.22
C LEU A 410 9.53 22.46 8.52
N SER A 411 10.57 22.93 7.82
CA SER A 411 10.55 24.19 7.05
C SER A 411 9.47 24.15 5.97
N THR A 412 9.29 23.01 5.29
CA THR A 412 8.21 22.81 4.31
C THR A 412 6.81 22.90 4.94
N LEU A 413 6.60 22.32 6.12
CA LEU A 413 5.33 22.46 6.88
C LEU A 413 5.06 23.90 7.33
N ILE A 414 6.10 24.61 7.77
CA ILE A 414 6.05 26.02 8.16
C ILE A 414 5.66 26.87 6.95
N ALA A 415 6.39 26.74 5.84
CA ALA A 415 6.15 27.49 4.61
C ALA A 415 4.72 27.28 4.10
N ALA A 416 4.26 26.02 4.03
CA ALA A 416 2.91 25.68 3.61
C ALA A 416 1.83 26.39 4.48
N SER A 417 2.02 26.40 5.81
CA SER A 417 1.08 27.03 6.75
C SER A 417 1.11 28.56 6.65
N VAL A 418 2.30 29.15 6.62
CA VAL A 418 2.49 30.60 6.52
C VAL A 418 1.92 31.12 5.21
N VAL A 419 2.18 30.47 4.09
CA VAL A 419 1.69 30.88 2.76
C VAL A 419 0.16 30.91 2.70
N GLU A 420 -0.54 29.92 3.29
CA GLU A 420 -2.00 29.91 3.30
C GLU A 420 -2.59 31.00 4.20
N ILE A 421 -2.05 31.17 5.41
CA ILE A 421 -2.50 32.22 6.34
C ILE A 421 -2.25 33.60 5.75
N SER A 422 -1.05 33.84 5.21
CA SER A 422 -0.71 35.12 4.57
C SER A 422 -1.58 35.40 3.34
N HIS A 423 -1.93 34.39 2.56
CA HIS A 423 -2.86 34.56 1.44
C HIS A 423 -4.26 34.98 1.93
N ARG A 424 -4.76 34.39 3.01
CA ARG A 424 -6.03 34.81 3.62
C ARG A 424 -5.94 36.26 4.12
N LEU A 425 -4.89 36.62 4.84
CA LEU A 425 -4.68 37.98 5.36
C LEU A 425 -4.68 39.04 4.26
N ARG A 426 -4.07 38.75 3.09
CA ARG A 426 -4.06 39.67 1.94
C ARG A 426 -5.42 39.79 1.23
N LYS A 427 -6.29 38.80 1.37
CA LYS A 427 -7.60 38.75 0.69
C LYS A 427 -8.69 39.48 1.48
N VAL A 428 -8.48 39.68 2.77
CA VAL A 428 -9.43 40.40 3.63
C VAL A 428 -9.36 41.88 3.30
N SER A 429 -10.46 42.42 2.77
CA SER A 429 -10.62 43.84 2.42
C SER A 429 -11.17 44.68 3.57
N ASP A 430 -11.73 44.05 4.62
CA ASP A 430 -12.33 44.72 5.77
C ASP A 430 -11.49 44.54 7.04
N ILE A 431 -11.06 45.64 7.65
CA ILE A 431 -10.14 45.64 8.79
C ILE A 431 -10.79 44.99 10.03
N GLU A 432 -12.12 45.05 10.15
CA GLU A 432 -12.87 44.47 11.27
C GLU A 432 -12.84 42.93 11.29
N GLU A 433 -12.59 42.27 10.16
CA GLU A 433 -12.47 40.81 10.08
C GLU A 433 -11.07 40.29 10.46
N LEU A 434 -10.08 41.17 10.62
CA LEU A 434 -8.69 40.83 10.96
C LEU A 434 -8.51 40.62 12.48
N THR A 435 -9.24 39.67 13.06
CA THR A 435 -9.02 39.27 14.45
C THR A 435 -7.82 38.30 14.58
N PRO A 436 -7.02 38.39 15.66
CA PRO A 436 -5.95 37.44 15.92
C PRO A 436 -6.48 36.01 16.00
N SER A 437 -5.88 35.08 15.26
CA SER A 437 -6.22 33.66 15.36
C SER A 437 -5.63 33.10 16.65
N GLU A 438 -6.50 32.79 17.60
CA GLU A 438 -6.08 32.27 18.91
C GLU A 438 -6.43 30.79 19.08
N CYS A 439 -7.44 30.30 18.36
CA CYS A 439 -7.86 28.91 18.36
C CYS A 439 -7.52 28.22 17.03
N LEU A 440 -7.32 26.91 17.09
CA LEU A 440 -7.07 26.08 15.91
C LEU A 440 -8.21 26.19 14.88
N SER A 441 -9.45 26.39 15.34
CA SER A 441 -10.63 26.64 14.52
C SER A 441 -10.52 27.88 13.65
N ASP A 442 -9.70 28.85 14.04
CA ASP A 442 -9.65 30.16 13.40
C ASP A 442 -8.67 30.17 12.22
N LEU A 443 -7.79 29.17 12.14
CA LEU A 443 -6.87 28.99 11.02
C LEU A 443 -7.60 28.52 9.75
N PRO A 444 -7.11 28.86 8.55
CA PRO A 444 -7.58 28.26 7.30
C PRO A 444 -7.50 26.72 7.28
N PRO A 445 -8.27 26.02 6.43
CA PRO A 445 -8.41 24.56 6.50
C PRO A 445 -7.10 23.76 6.42
N PHE A 446 -6.15 24.15 5.55
CA PHE A 446 -4.93 23.35 5.35
C PHE A 446 -3.94 23.53 6.50
N SER A 447 -3.64 24.77 6.88
CA SER A 447 -2.84 25.16 8.05
C SER A 447 -3.46 24.65 9.35
N ARG A 448 -4.79 24.67 9.50
CA ARG A 448 -5.49 24.02 10.62
C ARG A 448 -5.14 22.54 10.74
N CYS A 449 -5.09 21.81 9.62
CA CYS A 449 -4.71 20.40 9.62
C CYS A 449 -3.23 20.19 9.94
N LEU A 450 -2.33 20.95 9.30
CA LEU A 450 -0.89 20.83 9.55
C LEU A 450 -0.54 21.13 11.01
N ILE A 451 -0.99 22.28 11.53
CA ILE A 451 -0.79 22.67 12.92
C ILE A 451 -1.50 21.69 13.86
N GLY A 452 -2.70 21.23 13.51
CA GLY A 452 -3.45 20.22 14.25
C GLY A 452 -2.72 18.89 14.39
N ILE A 453 -1.90 18.51 13.41
CA ILE A 453 -1.02 17.32 13.47
C ILE A 453 0.20 17.60 14.35
N ILE A 454 0.84 18.76 14.18
CA ILE A 454 2.03 19.17 14.94
C ILE A 454 1.75 19.17 16.45
N ILE A 455 0.62 19.76 16.87
CA ILE A 455 0.27 19.88 18.29
C ILE A 455 -0.11 18.54 18.95
N LYS A 456 -0.21 17.42 18.21
CA LYS A 456 -0.45 16.10 18.80
C LYS A 456 0.75 15.55 19.56
N SER A 457 1.97 15.98 19.21
CA SER A 457 3.21 15.46 19.79
C SER A 457 4.09 16.57 20.37
N PRO A 458 4.42 16.55 21.67
CA PRO A 458 5.21 17.62 22.30
C PRO A 458 6.64 17.72 21.74
N ASN A 459 7.21 16.60 21.26
CA ASN A 459 8.54 16.60 20.64
C ASN A 459 8.54 17.24 19.27
N VAL A 460 7.48 17.01 18.48
CA VAL A 460 7.29 17.67 17.18
C VAL A 460 7.08 19.16 17.39
N VAL A 461 6.24 19.57 18.35
CA VAL A 461 6.05 20.99 18.71
C VAL A 461 7.38 21.68 19.05
N ARG A 462 8.23 21.04 19.88
CA ARG A 462 9.52 21.61 20.26
C ARG A 462 10.42 21.85 19.05
N SER A 463 10.57 20.83 18.19
CA SER A 463 11.41 20.91 16.99
C SER A 463 10.85 21.89 15.96
N PHE A 464 9.52 21.92 15.79
CA PHE A 464 8.84 22.86 14.92
C PHE A 464 9.08 24.30 15.35
N LEU A 465 9.05 24.60 16.65
CA LEU A 465 9.34 25.94 17.17
C LEU A 465 10.82 26.34 16.98
N ASP A 466 11.75 25.40 17.12
CA ASP A 466 13.18 25.65 16.83
C ASP A 466 13.42 25.99 15.35
N GLU A 467 12.80 25.22 14.46
CA GLU A 467 12.90 25.46 13.02
C GLU A 467 12.19 26.77 12.63
N LEU A 468 11.02 27.06 13.20
CA LEU A 468 10.29 28.32 12.99
C LEU A 468 11.13 29.53 13.40
N LYS A 469 11.82 29.45 14.54
CA LYS A 469 12.79 30.48 14.95
C LYS A 469 13.89 30.62 13.91
N THR A 470 14.44 29.51 13.43
CA THR A 470 15.50 29.49 12.43
C THR A 470 15.05 30.17 11.14
N CYS A 471 13.90 29.79 10.57
CA CYS A 471 13.33 30.41 9.36
C CYS A 471 13.08 31.92 9.50
N VAL A 472 12.70 32.38 10.70
CA VAL A 472 12.55 33.82 10.97
C VAL A 472 13.91 34.51 11.06
N THR A 473 14.93 33.88 11.63
CA THR A 473 16.28 34.48 11.73
C THR A 473 17.09 34.43 10.43
N SER A 474 16.82 33.45 9.56
CA SER A 474 17.52 33.26 8.28
C SER A 474 16.91 34.05 7.12
N ASP A 475 15.91 34.89 7.40
CA ASP A 475 15.21 35.67 6.37
C ASP A 475 14.43 34.82 5.34
N ASP A 476 14.15 33.55 5.65
CA ASP A 476 13.23 32.72 4.84
C ASP A 476 11.77 33.18 5.00
N ILE A 477 11.45 33.80 6.13
CA ILE A 477 10.15 34.42 6.41
C ILE A 477 10.34 35.93 6.57
N GLU A 478 9.83 36.67 5.60
CA GLU A 478 9.92 38.14 5.53
C GLU A 478 8.58 38.80 5.22
N GLY A 479 8.50 40.08 5.57
CA GLY A 479 7.32 40.91 5.40
C GLY A 479 6.33 40.80 6.55
N ILE A 480 5.61 41.89 6.82
CA ILE A 480 4.67 41.98 7.94
C ILE A 480 3.62 40.87 7.88
N VAL A 481 3.01 40.65 6.70
CA VAL A 481 1.96 39.64 6.52
C VAL A 481 2.44 38.24 6.90
N CYS A 482 3.69 37.88 6.59
CA CYS A 482 4.24 36.57 6.92
C CYS A 482 4.59 36.48 8.41
N LEU A 483 5.13 37.55 9.01
CA LEU A 483 5.40 37.61 10.45
C LEU A 483 4.11 37.58 11.30
N THR A 484 3.02 38.18 10.81
CA THR A 484 1.70 38.06 11.42
C THR A 484 1.15 36.65 11.32
N ALA A 485 1.31 35.97 10.17
CA ALA A 485 0.94 34.57 10.04
C ALA A 485 1.71 33.67 11.03
N VAL A 486 3.01 33.91 11.21
CA VAL A 486 3.81 33.23 12.24
C VAL A 486 3.29 33.52 13.64
N THR A 487 2.91 34.77 13.93
CA THR A 487 2.31 35.15 15.22
C THR A 487 1.05 34.33 15.50
N TYR A 488 0.17 34.16 14.51
CA TYR A 488 -1.04 33.35 14.65
C TYR A 488 -0.72 31.88 14.93
N ILE A 489 0.27 31.30 14.24
CA ILE A 489 0.72 29.92 14.51
C ILE A 489 1.23 29.79 15.95
N ILE A 490 2.03 30.74 16.44
CA ILE A 490 2.58 30.74 17.80
C ILE A 490 1.45 30.79 18.84
N LEU A 491 0.44 31.64 18.63
CA LEU A 491 -0.71 31.77 19.55
C LEU A 491 -1.53 30.49 19.64
N VAL A 492 -1.82 29.87 18.49
CA VAL A 492 -2.55 28.59 18.43
C VAL A 492 -1.77 27.48 19.14
N ILE A 493 -0.44 27.41 18.96
CA ILE A 493 0.41 26.43 19.66
C ILE A 493 0.41 26.72 21.18
N ASN A 494 0.50 27.98 21.59
CA ASN A 494 0.53 28.37 23.00
C ASN A 494 -0.77 28.02 23.75
N LYS A 495 -1.93 28.19 23.09
CA LYS A 495 -3.23 27.78 23.64
C LYS A 495 -3.49 26.27 23.55
N GLY A 496 -2.62 25.53 22.85
CA GLY A 496 -2.70 24.08 22.73
C GLY A 496 -2.44 23.33 24.05
N LYS A 497 -2.62 22.02 24.02
CA LYS A 497 -2.43 21.14 25.19
C LYS A 497 -0.99 21.13 25.73
N HIS A 498 -0.01 21.34 24.86
CA HIS A 498 1.41 21.23 25.21
C HIS A 498 2.06 22.61 25.29
N LYS A 499 2.11 23.18 26.50
CA LYS A 499 2.84 24.43 26.74
C LYS A 499 4.35 24.18 26.61
N SER A 500 4.98 24.85 25.65
CA SER A 500 6.43 24.78 25.43
C SER A 500 7.07 26.09 25.85
N SER A 501 8.13 26.03 26.67
CA SER A 501 8.93 27.21 27.04
C SER A 501 9.51 27.93 25.82
N LYS A 502 9.77 27.18 24.73
CA LYS A 502 10.29 27.71 23.47
C LYS A 502 9.35 28.69 22.77
N VAL A 503 8.05 28.69 23.09
CA VAL A 503 7.08 29.64 22.53
C VAL A 503 7.53 31.08 22.78
N LYS A 504 8.00 31.39 23.99
CA LYS A 504 8.49 32.73 24.36
C LYS A 504 9.74 33.11 23.55
N ASP A 505 10.63 32.15 23.30
CA ASP A 505 11.87 32.38 22.53
C ASP A 505 11.57 32.73 21.07
N VAL A 506 10.64 32.00 20.44
CA VAL A 506 10.21 32.30 19.06
C VAL A 506 9.46 33.63 19.02
N ALA A 507 8.53 33.86 19.96
CA ALA A 507 7.78 35.11 20.06
C ALA A 507 8.69 36.33 20.20
N ALA A 508 9.74 36.24 21.03
CA ALA A 508 10.73 37.30 21.19
C ALA A 508 11.52 37.56 19.90
N THR A 509 11.80 36.51 19.13
CA THR A 509 12.50 36.61 17.84
C THR A 509 11.64 37.27 16.77
N VAL A 510 10.37 36.87 16.66
CA VAL A 510 9.39 37.51 15.76
C VAL A 510 9.16 38.96 16.17
N HIS A 511 9.03 39.25 17.47
CA HIS A 511 8.84 40.62 17.96
C HIS A 511 10.05 41.51 17.64
N ARG A 512 11.28 41.00 17.78
CA ARG A 512 12.50 41.72 17.35
C ARG A 512 12.49 42.00 15.85
N LYS A 513 12.07 41.02 15.03
CA LYS A 513 12.02 41.19 13.58
C LYS A 513 10.90 42.13 13.13
N LEU A 514 9.75 42.12 13.79
CA LEU A 514 8.69 43.08 13.52
C LEU A 514 9.19 44.52 13.75
N LYS A 515 9.96 44.78 14.81
CA LYS A 515 10.48 46.13 15.11
C LYS A 515 11.33 46.74 13.98
N THR A 516 11.90 45.95 13.06
CA THR A 516 12.62 46.50 11.90
C THR A 516 11.67 47.17 10.89
N PHE A 517 10.37 46.88 10.97
CA PHE A 517 9.30 47.48 10.14
C PHE A 517 8.55 48.61 10.85
N MET A 518 9.11 49.17 11.92
CA MET A 518 8.46 50.23 12.70
C MET A 518 8.07 51.45 11.85
N GLU A 519 8.81 51.72 10.77
CA GLU A 519 8.54 52.83 9.84
C GLU A 519 7.16 52.75 9.18
N ILE A 520 6.57 51.56 9.05
CA ILE A 520 5.22 51.36 8.47
C ILE A 520 4.12 51.96 9.36
N THR A 521 4.41 52.28 10.62
CA THR A 521 3.49 53.04 11.48
C THR A 521 3.30 54.49 11.04
N LEU A 522 4.15 55.00 10.15
CA LEU A 522 4.07 56.35 9.59
C LEU A 522 3.13 56.43 8.37
N GLU A 523 2.77 55.29 7.77
CA GLU A 523 1.80 55.25 6.68
C GLU A 523 0.36 55.32 7.23
N GLU A 524 -0.46 56.19 6.65
CA GLU A 524 -1.90 56.29 7.00
C GLU A 524 -2.70 55.21 6.27
N ASP A 525 -3.61 54.54 6.99
CA ASP A 525 -4.63 53.61 6.49
C ASP A 525 -4.14 52.41 5.64
N SER A 526 -3.01 51.79 6.01
CA SER A 526 -2.58 50.52 5.40
C SER A 526 -2.97 49.29 6.23
N ILE A 527 -3.38 48.21 5.55
CA ILE A 527 -3.62 46.89 6.17
C ILE A 527 -2.35 46.41 6.91
N GLU A 528 -1.19 46.71 6.36
CA GLU A 528 0.10 46.32 6.94
C GLU A 528 0.36 46.98 8.29
N ARG A 529 -0.03 48.26 8.47
CA ARG A 529 0.04 48.94 9.76
C ARG A 529 -0.84 48.27 10.80
N PHE A 530 -2.09 47.94 10.46
CA PHE A 530 -2.99 47.24 11.38
C PHE A 530 -2.41 45.87 11.80
N LEU A 531 -1.90 45.10 10.84
CA LEU A 531 -1.29 43.79 11.12
C LEU A 531 -0.04 43.94 12.01
N TYR A 532 0.79 44.96 11.79
CA TYR A 532 1.94 45.26 12.62
C TYR A 532 1.55 45.60 14.08
N GLU A 533 0.61 46.54 14.26
CA GLU A 533 0.17 46.97 15.59
C GLU A 533 -0.49 45.83 16.36
N SER A 534 -1.37 45.07 15.70
CA SER A 534 -2.04 43.90 16.28
C SER A 534 -1.05 42.81 16.68
N SER A 535 -0.11 42.45 15.80
CA SER A 535 0.90 41.43 16.08
C SER A 535 1.84 41.87 17.20
N SER A 536 2.28 43.13 17.20
CA SER A 536 3.18 43.69 18.22
C SER A 536 2.53 43.73 19.60
N ARG A 537 1.25 44.15 19.68
CA ARG A 537 0.47 44.14 20.93
C ARG A 537 0.31 42.73 21.47
N THR A 538 -0.05 41.79 20.61
CA THR A 538 -0.35 40.41 20.99
C THR A 538 0.92 39.67 21.45
N LEU A 539 2.03 39.83 20.72
CA LEU A 539 3.33 39.29 21.14
C LEU A 539 3.83 39.93 22.43
N GLY A 540 3.62 41.24 22.61
CA GLY A 540 3.96 41.94 23.86
C GLY A 540 3.21 41.36 25.06
N ALA A 541 1.90 41.12 24.92
CA ALA A 541 1.10 40.46 25.95
C ALA A 541 1.60 39.04 26.26
N LEU A 542 1.93 38.26 25.22
CA LEU A 542 2.44 36.89 25.36
C LEU A 542 3.82 36.83 26.05
N LEU A 543 4.71 37.80 25.79
CA LEU A 543 6.03 37.87 26.40
C LEU A 543 5.97 38.31 27.87
N ASN A 544 4.96 39.08 28.24
CA ASN A 544 4.74 39.61 29.58
C ASN A 544 3.85 38.73 30.47
N SER A 545 3.16 37.73 29.90
CA SER A 545 2.47 36.65 30.63
C SER A 545 3.44 35.55 31.02
#